data_AF-A0A418GL61-F1
#
_entry.id   AF-A0A418GL61-F1
#
_cell.length_a   1.000
_cell.length_b   1.000
_cell.length_c   1.000
_cell.angle_alpha   90.00
_cell.angle_beta   90.00
_cell.angle_gamma   90.00
#
_symmetry.space_group_name_H-M   'P 1'
#
loop_
_entity.id
_entity.type
_entity.pdbx_description
1 polymer ?
#
loop_
_entity_poly.entity_id
_entity_poly.type
_entity_poly.pdbx_seq_one_letter_code
_entity_poly.pdbx_strand_id
1 'polypeptide(L)'
;MSEPMIWLLVRGVWETLAMTFVSGFFGFVIGLPVGVLLYVTRPGQIIANAKLYRTISAIVNIFRSIPFIILLVWMIPFTRVIVGTSIGLQAAIVPLTVGAAPFIARMVENALLE
;
A
#
# COMPACT_ATOMS: atom_id res chain seq x y z
N MET A 1 -6.13 -18.52 -31.24
CA MET A 1 -6.47 -18.47 -29.80
C MET A 1 -7.91 -18.92 -29.67
N SER A 2 -8.22 -19.83 -28.73
CA SER A 2 -9.60 -20.27 -28.54
C SER A 2 -10.45 -19.12 -27.97
N GLU A 3 -11.73 -19.07 -28.31
CA GLU A 3 -12.65 -18.05 -27.79
C GLU A 3 -12.65 -17.98 -26.24
N PRO A 4 -12.63 -19.10 -25.49
CA PRO A 4 -12.53 -19.06 -24.02
C PRO A 4 -11.21 -18.45 -23.53
N MET A 5 -10.12 -18.62 -24.26
CA MET A 5 -8.81 -18.04 -23.91
C MET A 5 -8.84 -16.52 -24.02
N ILE A 6 -9.49 -15.98 -25.06
CA ILE A 6 -9.62 -14.53 -25.24
C ILE A 6 -10.39 -13.91 -24.07
N TRP A 7 -11.50 -14.53 -23.66
CA TRP A 7 -12.28 -14.08 -22.50
C TRP A 7 -11.48 -14.11 -21.20
N LEU A 8 -10.64 -15.14 -21.00
CA LEU A 8 -9.77 -15.22 -19.83
C LEU A 8 -8.76 -14.08 -19.80
N LEU A 9 -8.16 -13.73 -20.95
CA LEU A 9 -7.21 -12.62 -21.04
C LEU A 9 -7.89 -11.26 -20.79
N VAL A 10 -9.08 -11.04 -21.37
CA VAL A 10 -9.86 -9.81 -21.12
C VAL A 10 -10.17 -9.68 -19.63
N ARG A 11 -10.57 -10.77 -18.98
CA ARG A 11 -10.78 -10.80 -17.53
C ARG A 11 -9.49 -10.50 -16.76
N GLY A 12 -8.35 -11.05 -17.16
CA GLY A 12 -7.05 -10.77 -16.53
C GLY A 12 -6.63 -9.31 -16.65
N VAL A 13 -6.93 -8.66 -17.78
CA VAL A 13 -6.71 -7.21 -17.96
C VAL A 13 -7.57 -6.43 -16.96
N TRP A 14 -8.86 -6.79 -16.85
CA TRP A 14 -9.75 -6.15 -15.88
C TRP A 14 -9.30 -6.33 -14.43
N GLU A 15 -8.92 -7.56 -14.05
CA GLU A 15 -8.41 -7.85 -12.71
C GLU A 15 -7.13 -7.05 -12.41
N THR A 16 -6.21 -6.93 -13.37
CA THR A 16 -4.99 -6.12 -13.22
C THR A 16 -5.31 -4.64 -13.04
N LEU A 17 -6.19 -4.08 -13.87
CA LEU A 17 -6.61 -2.68 -13.75
C LEU A 17 -7.26 -2.41 -12.39
N ALA A 18 -8.22 -3.26 -12.00
CA ALA A 18 -8.90 -3.13 -10.72
C ALA A 18 -7.93 -3.25 -9.54
N MET A 19 -7.03 -4.25 -9.53
CA MET A 19 -6.01 -4.37 -8.50
C MET A 19 -5.13 -3.12 -8.44
N THR A 20 -4.65 -2.64 -9.58
CA THR A 20 -3.70 -1.52 -9.66
C THR A 20 -4.32 -0.22 -9.18
N PHE A 21 -5.47 0.17 -9.75
CA PHE A 21 -6.08 1.46 -9.43
C PHE A 21 -6.70 1.48 -8.04
N VAL A 22 -7.37 0.40 -7.61
CA VAL A 22 -8.03 0.38 -6.30
C VAL A 22 -6.99 0.30 -5.18
N SER A 23 -5.95 -0.54 -5.32
CA SER A 23 -4.88 -0.59 -4.32
C SER A 23 -4.04 0.68 -4.30
N GLY A 24 -3.77 1.28 -5.46
CA GLY A 24 -3.10 2.57 -5.58
C GLY A 24 -3.90 3.67 -4.89
N PHE A 25 -5.21 3.73 -5.12
CA PHE A 25 -6.11 4.70 -4.50
C PHE A 25 -6.09 4.59 -2.97
N PHE A 26 -6.37 3.40 -2.41
CA PHE A 26 -6.35 3.23 -0.95
C PHE A 26 -4.94 3.35 -0.37
N GLY A 27 -3.92 2.94 -1.11
CA GLY A 27 -2.52 3.12 -0.76
C GLY A 27 -2.18 4.61 -0.63
N PHE A 28 -2.72 5.45 -1.50
CA PHE A 28 -2.60 6.91 -1.41
C PHE A 28 -3.40 7.48 -0.24
N VAL A 29 -4.63 7.02 -0.01
CA VAL A 29 -5.46 7.46 1.12
C VAL A 29 -4.74 7.25 2.46
N ILE A 30 -3.97 6.18 2.59
CA ILE A 30 -3.17 5.90 3.80
C ILE A 30 -1.80 6.58 3.74
N GLY A 31 -1.10 6.45 2.62
CA GLY A 31 0.27 6.91 2.44
C GLY A 31 0.40 8.43 2.47
N LEU A 32 -0.58 9.16 1.94
CA LEU A 32 -0.55 10.63 1.89
C LEU A 32 -0.56 11.24 3.30
N PRO A 33 -1.53 10.92 4.20
CA PRO A 33 -1.47 11.40 5.59
C PRO A 33 -0.17 11.02 6.30
N VAL A 34 0.33 9.79 6.11
CA VAL A 34 1.57 9.32 6.75
C VAL A 34 2.79 10.09 6.22
N GLY A 35 2.86 10.36 4.92
CA GLY A 35 3.94 11.13 4.30
C GLY A 35 3.94 12.59 4.72
N VAL A 36 2.77 13.22 4.79
CA VAL A 36 2.61 14.56 5.36
C VAL A 36 3.04 14.58 6.83
N LEU A 37 2.63 13.58 7.62
CA LEU A 37 2.99 13.49 9.03
C LEU A 37 4.50 13.30 9.23
N LEU A 38 5.14 12.49 8.39
CA LEU A 38 6.60 12.35 8.36
C LEU A 38 7.28 13.69 8.06
N TYR A 39 6.79 14.41 7.04
CA TYR A 39 7.34 15.71 6.67
C TYR A 39 7.23 16.72 7.81
N VAL A 40 6.01 16.96 8.34
CA VAL A 40 5.80 18.00 9.35
C VAL A 40 6.46 17.70 10.70
N THR A 41 6.74 16.42 11.00
CA THR A 41 7.38 16.01 12.26
C THR A 41 8.90 16.05 12.22
N ARG A 42 9.51 16.34 11.07
CA ARG A 42 10.96 16.46 10.95
C ARG A 42 11.54 17.60 11.78
N PRO A 43 12.81 17.50 12.21
CA PRO A 43 13.52 18.62 12.82
C PRO A 43 13.51 19.83 11.89
N GLY A 44 13.09 20.99 12.38
CA GLY A 44 13.00 22.22 11.59
C GLY A 44 11.70 22.40 10.79
N GLN A 45 10.73 21.50 10.94
CA GLN A 45 9.40 21.59 10.32
C GLN A 45 8.30 21.99 11.34
N ILE A 46 7.07 22.17 10.85
CA ILE A 46 5.94 22.76 11.57
C ILE A 46 5.69 22.12 12.95
N ILE A 47 5.72 20.78 13.04
CA ILE A 47 5.45 20.01 14.26
C ILE A 47 6.70 19.21 14.63
N ALA A 48 7.86 19.87 14.67
CA ALA A 48 9.15 19.23 14.92
C ALA A 48 9.15 18.34 16.17
N ASN A 49 9.03 17.03 15.98
CA ASN A 49 8.99 16.03 17.03
C ASN A 49 9.84 14.83 16.60
N ALA A 50 11.11 14.85 17.00
CA ALA A 50 12.07 13.82 16.63
C ALA A 50 11.65 12.40 17.07
N LYS A 51 10.93 12.26 18.19
CA LYS A 51 10.46 10.96 18.66
C LYS A 51 9.36 10.43 17.76
N LEU A 52 8.35 11.25 17.44
CA LEU A 52 7.25 10.89 16.56
C LEU A 52 7.74 10.57 15.14
N TYR A 53 8.61 11.42 14.59
CA TYR A 53 9.25 11.18 13.30
C TYR A 53 10.00 9.84 13.29
N ARG A 54 10.84 9.56 14.28
CA ARG A 54 11.60 8.30 14.35
C ARG A 54 10.68 7.09 14.45
N THR A 55 9.61 7.15 15.24
CA THR A 55 8.65 6.04 15.37
C THR A 55 7.93 5.76 14.06
N ILE A 56 7.35 6.78 13.41
CA ILE A 56 6.64 6.59 12.13
C ILE A 56 7.61 6.15 11.04
N SER A 57 8.79 6.78 11.01
CA SER A 57 9.85 6.45 10.06
C SER A 57 10.30 4.98 10.19
N ALA A 58 10.46 4.50 11.42
CA ALA A 58 10.78 3.10 11.69
C ALA A 58 9.67 2.16 11.22
N ILE A 59 8.40 2.45 11.55
CA ILE A 59 7.25 1.64 11.10
C ILE A 59 7.21 1.56 9.58
N VAL A 60 7.29 2.70 8.89
CA VAL A 60 7.29 2.76 7.42
C VAL A 60 8.45 1.95 6.83
N ASN A 61 9.64 2.06 7.40
CA ASN A 61 10.81 1.32 6.91
C ASN A 61 10.69 -0.19 7.17
N ILE A 62 10.12 -0.61 8.30
CA ILE A 62 9.85 -2.02 8.60
C ILE A 62 8.91 -2.59 7.55
N PHE A 63 7.75 -1.96 7.31
CA PHE A 63 6.80 -2.44 6.31
C PHE A 63 7.39 -2.48 4.88
N ARG A 64 8.22 -1.49 4.52
CA ARG A 64 8.93 -1.50 3.21
C ARG A 64 9.97 -2.62 3.08
N SER A 65 10.52 -3.09 4.19
CA SER A 65 11.54 -4.15 4.19
C SER A 65 10.96 -5.55 4.06
N ILE A 66 9.66 -5.73 4.31
CA ILE A 66 8.99 -7.02 4.20
C ILE A 66 8.80 -7.35 2.71
N PRO A 67 9.32 -8.49 2.21
CA PRO A 67 9.05 -8.89 0.83
C PRO A 67 7.55 -9.07 0.60
N PHE A 68 7.04 -8.58 -0.53
CA PHE A 68 5.59 -8.53 -0.77
C PHE A 68 4.89 -9.89 -0.61
N ILE A 69 5.51 -10.98 -1.08
CA ILE A 69 4.96 -12.33 -0.94
C ILE A 69 4.79 -12.72 0.53
N ILE A 70 5.75 -12.35 1.39
CA ILE A 70 5.70 -12.63 2.83
C ILE A 70 4.59 -11.81 3.48
N LEU A 71 4.47 -10.52 3.13
CA LEU A 71 3.38 -9.66 3.60
C LEU A 71 2.02 -10.24 3.20
N LEU A 72 1.86 -10.66 1.94
CA LEU A 72 0.61 -11.24 1.43
C LEU A 72 0.20 -12.45 2.25
N VAL A 73 1.11 -13.40 2.49
CA VAL A 73 0.82 -14.60 3.28
C VAL A 73 0.51 -14.25 4.73
N TRP A 74 1.29 -13.35 5.33
CA TRP A 74 1.06 -12.89 6.71
C TRP A 74 -0.30 -12.19 6.87
N MET A 75 -0.77 -11.51 5.83
CA MET A 75 -2.04 -10.79 5.81
C MET A 75 -3.27 -11.66 5.57
N ILE A 76 -3.15 -12.94 5.20
CA ILE A 76 -4.29 -13.85 4.96
C ILE A 76 -5.39 -13.77 6.03
N PRO A 77 -5.11 -13.91 7.34
CA PRO A 77 -6.16 -13.85 8.36
C PRO A 77 -6.85 -12.48 8.40
N PHE A 78 -6.10 -11.40 8.27
CA PHE A 78 -6.63 -10.04 8.27
C PHE A 78 -7.45 -9.74 7.02
N THR A 79 -6.99 -10.18 5.84
CA THR A 79 -7.73 -10.08 4.59
C THR A 79 -9.07 -10.80 4.68
N ARG A 80 -9.12 -12.00 5.27
CA ARG A 80 -10.38 -12.72 5.50
C ARG A 80 -11.33 -11.97 6.43
N VAL A 81 -10.82 -11.27 7.44
CA VAL A 81 -11.66 -10.43 8.32
C VAL A 81 -12.28 -9.26 7.56
N ILE A 82 -11.54 -8.63 6.64
CA ILE A 82 -12.04 -7.47 5.89
C ILE A 82 -13.02 -7.88 4.78
N VAL A 83 -12.64 -8.86 3.95
CA VAL A 83 -13.37 -9.18 2.71
C VAL A 83 -14.03 -10.57 2.72
N GLY A 84 -13.91 -11.34 3.79
CA GLY A 84 -14.54 -12.67 3.93
C GLY A 84 -13.84 -13.80 3.16
N THR A 85 -12.81 -13.51 2.36
CA THR A 85 -12.07 -14.48 1.53
C THR A 85 -10.58 -14.17 1.47
N SER A 86 -9.76 -15.17 1.16
CA SER A 86 -8.32 -14.99 0.88
C SER A 86 -7.95 -15.19 -0.59
N ILE A 87 -8.95 -15.38 -1.47
CA ILE A 87 -8.75 -15.65 -2.89
C ILE A 87 -9.63 -14.71 -3.72
N GLY A 88 -9.08 -14.26 -4.85
CA GLY A 88 -9.78 -13.43 -5.82
C GLY A 88 -9.38 -11.95 -5.74
N LEU A 89 -10.02 -11.16 -6.60
CA LEU A 89 -9.71 -9.74 -6.82
C LEU A 89 -9.71 -8.91 -5.53
N GLN A 90 -10.80 -8.99 -4.76
CA GLN A 90 -10.96 -8.21 -3.53
C GLN A 90 -9.95 -8.59 -2.45
N ALA A 91 -9.62 -9.89 -2.34
CA ALA A 91 -8.62 -10.36 -1.38
C ALA A 91 -7.21 -9.89 -1.74
N ALA A 92 -6.86 -9.82 -3.02
CA ALA A 92 -5.55 -9.36 -3.48
C ALA A 92 -5.34 -7.85 -3.23
N ILE A 93 -6.40 -7.04 -3.33
CA ILE A 93 -6.33 -5.59 -3.15
C ILE A 93 -5.84 -5.21 -1.74
N VAL A 94 -6.23 -5.95 -0.70
CA VAL A 94 -5.89 -5.63 0.70
C VAL A 94 -4.37 -5.62 0.95
N PRO A 95 -3.61 -6.72 0.73
CA PRO A 95 -2.17 -6.73 0.90
C PRO A 95 -1.44 -5.83 -0.10
N LEU A 96 -1.96 -5.65 -1.32
CA LEU A 96 -1.41 -4.68 -2.28
C LEU A 96 -1.47 -3.25 -1.73
N THR A 97 -2.60 -2.88 -1.14
CA THR A 97 -2.83 -1.56 -0.50
C THR A 97 -1.85 -1.34 0.65
N VAL A 98 -1.75 -2.30 1.57
CA VAL A 98 -0.85 -2.21 2.73
C VAL A 98 0.61 -2.20 2.30
N GLY A 99 0.95 -2.96 1.25
CA GLY A 99 2.28 -2.97 0.66
C GLY A 99 2.62 -1.63 0.01
N ALA A 100 1.69 -0.99 -0.71
CA ALA A 100 1.92 0.26 -1.43
C ALA A 100 1.98 1.50 -0.52
N ALA A 101 1.13 1.56 0.51
CA ALA A 101 1.00 2.70 1.42
C ALA A 101 2.34 3.26 1.98
N PRO A 102 3.26 2.45 2.53
CA PRO A 102 4.51 2.96 3.09
C PRO A 102 5.50 3.45 2.02
N PHE A 103 5.45 2.92 0.79
CA PHE A 103 6.23 3.47 -0.33
C PHE A 103 5.67 4.82 -0.78
N ILE A 104 4.34 4.94 -0.88
CA ILE A 104 3.67 6.20 -1.20
C ILE A 104 3.97 7.25 -0.13
N ALA A 105 3.94 6.88 1.16
CA ALA A 105 4.28 7.81 2.25
C ALA A 105 5.67 8.44 2.10
N ARG A 106 6.67 7.65 1.70
CA ARG A 106 8.02 8.17 1.44
C ARG A 106 8.11 9.00 0.17
N MET A 107 7.37 8.63 -0.86
CA MET A 107 7.29 9.43 -2.08
C MET A 107 6.71 10.82 -1.78
N VAL A 108 5.62 10.87 -1.00
CA VAL A 108 4.99 12.12 -0.54
C VAL A 108 5.94 12.93 0.34
N GLU A 109 6.57 12.30 1.33
CA GLU A 109 7.54 12.99 2.20
C GLU A 109 8.69 13.60 1.40
N ASN A 110 9.20 12.91 0.37
CA ASN A 110 10.26 13.42 -0.50
C ASN A 110 9.76 14.55 -1.40
N ALA A 111 8.57 14.44 -1.98
CA ALA A 111 7.99 15.48 -2.82
C ALA A 111 7.71 16.78 -2.05
N LEU A 112 7.45 16.69 -0.74
CA LEU A 112 7.29 17.87 0.13
C LEU A 112 8.62 18.50 0.55
N LEU A 113 9.73 17.76 0.45
CA LEU A 113 11.07 18.26 0.75
C LEU A 113 11.68 19.08 -0.40
N GLU A 114 11.27 18.79 -1.64
CA GLU A 114 11.64 19.58 -2.82
C GLU A 114 11.06 21.00 -2.73
#